data_AF-A0A1V2UME2-F1
#
_entry.id   AF-A0A1V2UME2-F1
#
_cell.length_a   1.000
_cell.length_b   1.000
_cell.length_c   1.000
_cell.angle_alpha   90.00
_cell.angle_beta   90.00
_cell.angle_gamma   90.00
#
_symmetry.space_group_name_H-M   'P 1'
#
loop_
_entity.id
_entity.type
_entity.pdbx_description
1 polymer ?
#
loop_
_entity_poly.entity_id
_entity_poly.type
_entity_poly.pdbx_seq_one_letter_code
_entity_poly.pdbx_strand_id
1 'polypeptide(L)'
;MTKNSQAKEYKLVDFCSLIFVLLMGCFFYIQPVEASEEDTASILVDVQPKEYEIRDSYLQFTPELNKNYEFTATITNIGDKDLDVTVYPSVAISTMGSVTYVENTENLLDEKYDFSKYVKITDANGELEDGKIKVEAKQSETIAILINVTEELDGEVLGGVNFSQTLSEESHEDAVDIVHVYEKVILFHLKMDEIEAEKEQTYDEFEFVSSQDAIRLDYYIANNDPAVTFAESGSYKVINPNGDIISEGEIEESSIALTPMTKTKLNLPLVSDAELMFGEYQFILTVDGKEKVTKFNYTKEELEGLIEQTGGSNKIIVNQGSNIWVIGLLLVFSALLIITSVILYLKYKKTRIDS
;
A
#
# COMPACT_ATOMS: atom_id res chain seq x y z
N MET A 1 23.13 -57.25 42.03
CA MET A 1 22.03 -56.52 41.34
C MET A 1 22.63 -55.78 40.14
N THR A 2 23.06 -56.48 39.10
CA THR A 2 23.87 -55.87 38.03
C THR A 2 23.86 -56.77 36.79
N LYS A 3 22.69 -56.90 36.13
CA LYS A 3 22.59 -57.45 34.77
C LYS A 3 21.35 -56.94 34.01
N ASN A 4 20.26 -56.61 34.71
CA ASN A 4 19.05 -56.05 34.09
C ASN A 4 19.09 -54.54 33.79
N SER A 5 20.03 -53.78 34.39
CA SER A 5 20.15 -52.33 34.16
C SER A 5 20.87 -52.03 32.84
N GLN A 6 22.01 -52.68 32.59
CA GLN A 6 22.79 -52.47 31.36
C GLN A 6 22.03 -52.91 30.11
N ALA A 7 21.31 -54.04 30.15
CA ALA A 7 20.52 -54.50 29.00
C ALA A 7 19.34 -53.57 28.62
N LYS A 8 18.84 -52.76 29.57
CA LYS A 8 17.82 -51.73 29.31
C LYS A 8 18.44 -50.44 28.77
N GLU A 9 19.63 -50.06 29.25
CA GLU A 9 20.37 -48.89 28.75
C GLU A 9 20.81 -49.07 27.29
N TYR A 10 21.34 -50.24 26.91
CA TYR A 10 21.71 -50.51 25.51
C TYR A 10 20.49 -50.47 24.58
N LYS A 11 19.34 -51.01 25.00
CA LYS A 11 18.10 -50.94 24.21
C LYS A 11 17.54 -49.53 24.06
N LEU A 12 17.72 -48.67 25.06
CA LEU A 12 17.32 -47.27 24.99
C LEU A 12 18.24 -46.48 24.05
N VAL A 13 19.55 -46.71 24.12
CA VAL A 13 20.54 -46.07 23.24
C VAL A 13 20.33 -46.50 21.79
N ASP A 14 20.07 -47.78 21.53
CA ASP A 14 19.79 -48.29 20.18
C ASP A 14 18.47 -47.72 19.63
N PHE A 15 17.44 -47.58 20.47
CA PHE A 15 16.16 -46.97 20.11
C PHE A 15 16.29 -45.47 19.81
N CYS A 16 17.01 -44.72 20.65
CA CYS A 16 17.29 -43.31 20.43
C CYS A 16 18.16 -43.08 19.19
N SER A 17 19.12 -43.97 18.91
CA SER A 17 19.96 -43.89 17.71
C SER A 17 19.16 -44.19 16.44
N LEU A 18 18.23 -45.15 16.49
CA LEU A 18 17.33 -45.43 15.38
C LEU A 18 16.39 -44.24 15.09
N ILE A 19 15.83 -43.62 16.14
CA ILE A 19 15.00 -42.41 16.00
C ILE A 19 15.83 -41.24 15.46
N PHE A 20 17.07 -41.08 15.91
CA PHE A 20 17.97 -40.04 15.41
C PHE A 20 18.32 -40.23 13.94
N VAL A 21 18.55 -41.47 13.49
CA VAL A 21 18.78 -41.80 12.06
C VAL A 21 17.51 -41.60 11.23
N LEU A 22 16.34 -41.94 11.76
CA LEU A 22 15.04 -41.67 11.12
C LEU A 22 14.78 -40.16 10.98
N LEU A 23 15.04 -39.39 12.04
CA LEU A 23 14.91 -37.93 12.04
C LEU A 23 15.93 -37.28 11.11
N MET A 24 17.18 -37.76 11.06
CA MET A 24 18.15 -37.29 10.06
C MET A 24 17.72 -37.65 8.64
N GLY A 25 17.14 -38.82 8.42
CA GLY A 25 16.57 -39.22 7.13
C GLY A 25 15.43 -38.30 6.67
N CYS A 26 14.62 -37.79 7.60
CA CYS A 26 13.60 -36.77 7.31
C CYS A 26 14.22 -35.42 6.92
N PHE A 27 15.36 -35.03 7.48
CA PHE A 27 16.07 -33.79 7.08
C PHE A 27 16.69 -33.87 5.67
N PHE A 28 16.99 -35.06 5.16
CA PHE A 28 17.53 -35.27 3.80
C PHE A 28 16.45 -35.51 2.73
N TYR A 29 15.17 -35.54 3.10
CA TYR A 29 14.03 -35.71 2.18
C TYR A 29 13.30 -34.42 1.85
N ILE A 30 13.90 -33.26 2.15
CA ILE A 30 13.50 -32.00 1.53
C ILE A 30 14.20 -31.99 0.18
N GLN A 31 13.52 -32.48 -0.86
CA GLN A 31 13.95 -32.15 -2.20
C GLN A 31 13.90 -30.62 -2.29
N PRO A 32 14.99 -29.93 -2.67
CA PRO A 32 14.87 -28.55 -3.06
C PRO A 32 13.84 -28.51 -4.17
N VAL A 33 12.76 -27.75 -3.96
CA VAL A 33 11.96 -27.27 -5.08
C VAL A 33 12.89 -26.33 -5.82
N GLU A 34 13.61 -26.86 -6.80
CA GLU A 34 14.21 -26.02 -7.83
C GLU A 34 13.04 -25.45 -8.61
N ALA A 35 12.63 -24.24 -8.26
CA ALA A 35 11.87 -23.40 -9.16
C ALA A 35 12.72 -23.25 -10.43
N SER A 36 12.27 -23.84 -11.54
CA SER A 36 12.96 -23.65 -12.81
C SER A 36 12.81 -22.19 -13.24
N GLU A 37 13.91 -21.48 -13.34
CA GLU A 37 14.02 -20.15 -13.94
C GLU A 37 13.74 -20.19 -15.46
N GLU A 38 12.54 -20.52 -15.90
CA GLU A 38 12.13 -20.33 -17.31
C GLU A 38 10.74 -19.71 -17.48
N ASP A 39 10.27 -18.91 -16.51
CA ASP A 39 9.12 -18.03 -16.71
C ASP A 39 9.55 -16.75 -17.45
N THR A 40 10.02 -16.90 -18.69
CA THR A 40 10.37 -15.75 -19.53
C THR A 40 9.18 -15.31 -20.38
N ALA A 41 8.91 -14.00 -20.36
CA ALA A 41 7.86 -13.41 -21.18
C ALA A 41 8.07 -13.75 -22.67
N SER A 42 6.99 -14.16 -23.32
CA SER A 42 7.00 -14.61 -24.72
C SER A 42 6.26 -13.64 -25.65
N ILE A 43 5.95 -12.43 -25.17
CA ILE A 43 5.30 -11.40 -25.97
C ILE A 43 6.24 -10.23 -26.26
N LEU A 44 6.16 -9.71 -27.48
CA LEU A 44 6.69 -8.41 -27.88
C LEU A 44 5.53 -7.55 -28.37
N VAL A 45 5.48 -6.29 -27.95
CA VAL A 45 4.44 -5.33 -28.35
C VAL A 45 5.10 -4.14 -29.04
N ASP A 46 4.69 -3.87 -30.26
CA ASP A 46 5.10 -2.70 -31.06
C ASP A 46 3.88 -1.82 -31.37
N VAL A 47 4.08 -0.51 -31.43
CA VAL A 47 3.00 0.45 -31.70
C VAL A 47 3.41 1.32 -32.86
N GLN A 48 2.53 1.40 -33.86
CA GLN A 48 2.73 2.27 -35.01
C GLN A 48 1.80 3.48 -34.89
N PRO A 49 2.30 4.63 -34.41
CA PRO A 49 1.53 5.86 -34.41
C PRO A 49 1.48 6.41 -35.84
N LYS A 50 0.29 6.89 -36.25
CA LYS A 50 0.12 7.40 -37.61
C LYS A 50 0.69 8.82 -37.78
N GLU A 51 0.52 9.74 -36.82
CA GLU A 51 0.96 11.16 -36.98
C GLU A 51 1.26 11.92 -35.66
N TYR A 52 1.48 11.23 -34.53
CA TYR A 52 1.57 11.86 -33.19
C TYR A 52 3.00 11.99 -32.65
N GLU A 53 3.22 12.87 -31.67
CA GLU A 53 4.51 13.02 -31.03
C GLU A 53 4.84 11.76 -30.24
N ILE A 54 5.82 11.01 -30.73
CA ILE A 54 6.42 9.89 -30.00
C ILE A 54 7.54 10.46 -29.17
N ARG A 55 7.46 10.25 -27.86
CA ARG A 55 8.60 10.42 -26.96
C ARG A 55 9.18 9.05 -26.65
N ASP A 56 10.44 9.03 -26.21
CA ASP A 56 11.18 7.77 -25.97
C ASP A 56 10.44 6.79 -25.04
N SER A 57 9.48 7.27 -24.23
CA SER A 57 8.72 6.47 -23.26
C SER A 57 7.19 6.54 -23.37
N TYR A 58 6.60 7.43 -24.17
CA TYR A 58 5.12 7.59 -24.24
C TYR A 58 4.65 8.29 -25.52
N LEU A 59 3.36 8.15 -25.82
CA LEU A 59 2.65 8.86 -26.87
C LEU A 59 1.96 10.09 -26.29
N GLN A 60 2.27 11.28 -26.82
CA GLN A 60 1.72 12.54 -26.35
C GLN A 60 0.96 13.26 -27.47
N PHE A 61 -0.25 13.75 -27.18
CA PHE A 61 -0.99 14.60 -28.11
C PHE A 61 -2.08 15.41 -27.41
N THR A 62 -2.57 16.45 -28.10
CA THR A 62 -3.72 17.25 -27.67
C THR A 62 -4.97 16.77 -28.39
N PRO A 63 -5.93 16.13 -27.70
CA PRO A 63 -7.15 15.65 -28.32
C PRO A 63 -8.11 16.80 -28.64
N GLU A 64 -8.70 16.77 -29.83
CA GLU A 64 -9.87 17.58 -30.16
C GLU A 64 -11.13 16.85 -29.69
N LEU A 65 -12.08 17.61 -29.16
CA LEU A 65 -13.34 17.07 -28.64
C LEU A 65 -14.09 16.25 -29.70
N ASN A 66 -14.53 15.05 -29.32
CA ASN A 66 -15.24 14.07 -30.16
C ASN A 66 -14.47 13.60 -31.41
N LYS A 67 -13.15 13.82 -31.48
CA LYS A 67 -12.30 13.31 -32.56
C LYS A 67 -11.70 11.95 -32.18
N ASN A 68 -11.63 11.07 -33.18
CA ASN A 68 -11.11 9.71 -33.04
C ASN A 68 -9.61 9.68 -33.36
N TYR A 69 -8.83 9.16 -32.43
CA TYR A 69 -7.38 8.96 -32.54
C TYR A 69 -7.09 7.46 -32.53
N GLU A 70 -6.65 6.93 -33.66
CA GLU A 70 -6.44 5.48 -33.82
C GLU A 70 -4.94 5.13 -33.82
N PHE A 71 -4.59 4.14 -33.02
CA PHE A 71 -3.25 3.55 -32.92
C PHE A 71 -3.34 2.07 -33.22
N THR A 72 -2.32 1.53 -33.88
CA THR A 72 -2.24 0.11 -34.19
C THR A 72 -1.13 -0.50 -33.35
N ALA A 73 -1.47 -1.49 -32.53
CA ALA A 73 -0.51 -2.27 -31.76
C ALA A 73 -0.40 -3.68 -32.34
N THR A 74 0.84 -4.13 -32.54
CA THR A 74 1.15 -5.49 -33.00
C THR A 74 1.71 -6.28 -31.83
N ILE A 75 1.04 -7.37 -31.47
CA ILE A 75 1.44 -8.30 -30.41
C ILE A 75 2.06 -9.50 -31.10
N THR A 76 3.32 -9.78 -30.81
CA THR A 76 4.06 -10.90 -31.41
C THR A 76 4.40 -11.91 -30.35
N ASN A 77 3.93 -13.14 -30.55
CA ASN A 77 4.30 -14.28 -29.74
C ASN A 77 5.66 -14.82 -30.23
N ILE A 78 6.71 -14.61 -29.45
CA ILE A 78 8.05 -15.16 -29.75
C ILE A 78 8.23 -16.57 -29.19
N GLY A 79 7.27 -17.09 -28.44
CA GLY A 79 7.25 -18.43 -27.85
C GLY A 79 6.79 -19.52 -28.82
N ASP A 80 6.94 -20.77 -28.39
CA ASP A 80 6.62 -21.99 -29.18
C ASP A 80 5.23 -22.55 -28.88
N LYS A 81 4.43 -21.86 -28.06
CA LYS A 81 3.05 -22.24 -27.71
C LYS A 81 2.12 -21.07 -27.94
N ASP A 82 0.87 -21.37 -28.28
CA ASP A 82 -0.21 -20.38 -28.28
C ASP A 82 -0.34 -19.72 -26.90
N LEU A 83 -0.71 -18.45 -26.89
CA LEU A 83 -0.91 -17.71 -25.65
C LEU A 83 -2.06 -16.72 -25.76
N ASP A 84 -2.78 -16.58 -24.66
CA ASP A 84 -3.80 -15.56 -24.48
C ASP A 84 -3.15 -14.35 -23.83
N VAL A 85 -3.32 -13.19 -24.45
CA VAL A 85 -2.84 -11.90 -23.93
C VAL A 85 -4.05 -11.10 -23.49
N THR A 86 -4.09 -10.71 -22.22
CA THR A 86 -5.12 -9.80 -21.71
C THR A 86 -4.70 -8.37 -22.03
N VAL A 87 -5.59 -7.60 -22.67
CA VAL A 87 -5.36 -6.23 -23.08
C VAL A 87 -6.45 -5.34 -22.50
N TYR A 88 -6.05 -4.33 -21.74
CA TYR A 88 -6.99 -3.45 -21.05
C TYR A 88 -6.44 -2.02 -20.95
N PRO A 89 -7.30 -0.98 -20.98
CA PRO A 89 -6.89 0.37 -20.66
C PRO A 89 -6.66 0.52 -19.15
N SER A 90 -5.77 1.42 -18.77
CA SER A 90 -5.36 1.63 -17.38
C SER A 90 -5.21 3.10 -17.03
N VAL A 91 -5.42 3.40 -15.76
CA VAL A 91 -5.23 4.73 -15.18
C VAL A 91 -3.84 4.82 -14.56
N ALA A 92 -3.16 5.94 -14.80
CA ALA A 92 -1.89 6.22 -14.16
C ALA A 92 -2.10 6.58 -12.68
N ILE A 93 -1.45 5.86 -11.78
CA ILE A 93 -1.50 6.09 -10.33
C ILE A 93 -0.09 6.26 -9.80
N SER A 94 0.11 7.36 -9.10
CA SER A 94 1.38 7.64 -8.45
C SER A 94 1.61 6.74 -7.24
N THR A 95 2.86 6.36 -7.04
CA THR A 95 3.37 5.68 -5.86
C THR A 95 4.57 6.46 -5.33
N MET A 96 5.13 6.04 -4.19
CA MET A 96 6.26 6.73 -3.56
C MET A 96 7.52 6.86 -4.44
N GLY A 97 7.70 6.00 -5.45
CA GLY A 97 8.91 6.01 -6.28
C GLY A 97 8.68 5.87 -7.79
N SER A 98 7.43 5.73 -8.23
CA SER A 98 7.10 5.55 -9.65
C SER A 98 5.62 5.83 -9.91
N VAL A 99 5.23 5.81 -11.18
CA VAL A 99 3.84 5.76 -11.61
C VAL A 99 3.53 4.34 -12.07
N THR A 100 2.46 3.75 -11.54
CA THR A 100 1.91 2.46 -11.96
C THR A 100 0.66 2.67 -12.80
N TYR A 101 0.26 1.64 -13.54
CA TYR A 101 -0.85 1.69 -14.49
C TYR A 101 -1.81 0.55 -14.17
N VAL A 102 -2.96 0.89 -13.59
CA VAL A 102 -3.90 -0.08 -13.03
C VAL A 102 -5.24 -0.03 -13.76
N GLU A 103 -5.87 -1.19 -13.91
CA GLU A 103 -7.18 -1.32 -14.57
C GLU A 103 -8.28 -0.59 -13.79
N ASN A 104 -8.30 -0.75 -12.46
CA ASN A 104 -9.30 -0.19 -11.57
C ASN A 104 -8.62 0.43 -10.34
N THR A 105 -9.16 1.53 -9.84
CA THR A 105 -8.61 2.24 -8.68
C THR A 105 -9.68 3.07 -7.98
N GLU A 106 -9.65 3.10 -6.66
CA GLU A 106 -10.47 4.02 -5.85
C GLU A 106 -9.74 5.35 -5.58
N ASN A 107 -8.47 5.44 -5.99
CA ASN A 107 -7.62 6.60 -5.75
C ASN A 107 -7.80 7.72 -6.77
N LEU A 108 -8.72 7.61 -7.72
CA LEU A 108 -9.05 8.69 -8.66
C LEU A 108 -10.06 9.63 -7.98
N LEU A 109 -9.71 10.92 -7.88
CA LEU A 109 -10.54 11.95 -7.25
C LEU A 109 -11.67 12.43 -8.15
N ASP A 110 -11.43 12.42 -9.46
CA ASP A 110 -12.41 12.78 -10.47
C ASP A 110 -12.36 11.79 -11.63
N GLU A 111 -13.42 11.01 -11.68
CA GLU A 111 -13.80 10.04 -12.70
C GLU A 111 -13.65 10.58 -14.14
N LYS A 112 -13.73 11.88 -14.38
CA LYS A 112 -13.49 12.47 -15.71
C LYS A 112 -12.06 12.30 -16.22
N TYR A 113 -11.11 12.12 -15.31
CA TYR A 113 -9.70 11.92 -15.63
C TYR A 113 -9.32 10.45 -15.73
N ASP A 114 -10.31 9.55 -15.68
CA ASP A 114 -10.14 8.15 -15.99
C ASP A 114 -9.88 7.96 -17.49
N PHE A 115 -8.65 7.61 -17.85
CA PHE A 115 -8.24 7.35 -19.23
C PHE A 115 -9.09 6.25 -19.89
N SER A 116 -9.53 5.23 -19.14
CA SER A 116 -10.24 4.08 -19.67
C SER A 116 -11.56 4.44 -20.36
N LYS A 117 -12.20 5.54 -19.94
CA LYS A 117 -13.46 6.04 -20.50
C LYS A 117 -13.35 6.50 -21.94
N TYR A 118 -12.15 6.89 -22.35
CA TYR A 118 -11.89 7.42 -23.67
C TYR A 118 -11.29 6.38 -24.60
N VAL A 119 -11.05 5.15 -24.13
CA VAL A 119 -10.34 4.11 -24.87
C VAL A 119 -11.28 3.01 -25.28
N LYS A 120 -11.19 2.63 -26.55
CA LYS A 120 -11.80 1.42 -27.09
C LYS A 120 -10.74 0.56 -27.77
N ILE A 121 -10.73 -0.73 -27.46
CA ILE A 121 -9.77 -1.70 -28.01
C ILE A 121 -10.54 -2.71 -28.86
N THR A 122 -10.10 -2.91 -30.09
CA THR A 122 -10.75 -3.84 -31.03
C THR A 122 -9.73 -4.62 -31.86
N ASP A 123 -10.08 -5.86 -32.23
CA ASP A 123 -9.38 -6.65 -33.25
C ASP A 123 -10.15 -6.60 -34.59
N ALA A 124 -9.80 -7.50 -35.52
CA ALA A 124 -10.50 -7.64 -36.80
C ALA A 124 -11.96 -8.12 -36.67
N ASN A 125 -12.34 -8.71 -35.53
CA ASN A 125 -13.65 -9.28 -35.26
C ASN A 125 -14.55 -8.35 -34.44
N GLY A 126 -13.99 -7.33 -33.80
CA GLY A 126 -14.72 -6.34 -33.02
C GLY A 126 -14.05 -6.05 -31.68
N GLU A 127 -14.85 -5.85 -30.64
CA GLU A 127 -14.32 -5.74 -29.26
C GLU A 127 -13.76 -7.09 -28.80
N LEU A 128 -12.69 -7.05 -28.01
CA LEU A 128 -12.06 -8.25 -27.46
C LEU A 128 -13.00 -8.92 -26.44
N GLU A 129 -13.25 -10.21 -26.61
CA GLU A 129 -14.00 -11.01 -25.64
C GLU A 129 -13.18 -11.14 -24.36
N ASP A 130 -13.74 -10.71 -23.22
CA ASP A 130 -13.07 -10.64 -21.91
C ASP A 130 -11.71 -9.90 -21.93
N GLY A 131 -11.52 -8.96 -22.87
CA GLY A 131 -10.25 -8.25 -23.04
C GLY A 131 -9.10 -9.14 -23.54
N LYS A 132 -9.36 -10.35 -24.02
CA LYS A 132 -8.32 -11.31 -24.42
C LYS A 132 -8.14 -11.38 -25.92
N ILE A 133 -6.90 -11.57 -26.33
CA ILE A 133 -6.53 -11.92 -27.70
C ILE A 133 -5.64 -13.15 -27.71
N LYS A 134 -6.02 -14.14 -28.52
CA LYS A 134 -5.23 -15.35 -28.73
C LYS A 134 -4.18 -15.11 -29.80
N VAL A 135 -2.90 -15.33 -29.47
CA VAL A 135 -1.78 -15.20 -30.41
C VAL A 135 -1.10 -16.56 -30.55
N GLU A 136 -1.20 -17.16 -31.75
CA GLU A 136 -0.59 -18.46 -32.04
C GLU A 136 0.94 -18.43 -31.91
N ALA A 137 1.54 -19.60 -31.65
CA ALA A 137 2.99 -19.76 -31.57
C ALA A 137 3.72 -19.13 -32.77
N LYS A 138 4.72 -18.27 -32.50
CA LYS A 138 5.53 -17.59 -33.52
C LYS A 138 4.74 -16.72 -34.50
N GLN A 139 3.51 -16.33 -34.16
CA GLN A 139 2.68 -15.43 -34.97
C GLN A 139 2.54 -14.04 -34.32
N SER A 140 1.94 -13.13 -35.07
CA SER A 140 1.61 -11.79 -34.61
C SER A 140 0.13 -11.51 -34.85
N GLU A 141 -0.51 -10.87 -33.89
CA GLU A 141 -1.85 -10.34 -34.01
C GLU A 141 -1.84 -8.82 -33.89
N THR A 142 -2.85 -8.18 -34.46
CA THR A 142 -2.96 -6.72 -34.47
C THR A 142 -4.27 -6.29 -33.83
N ILE A 143 -4.17 -5.27 -32.98
CA ILE A 143 -5.32 -4.58 -32.40
C ILE A 143 -5.30 -3.10 -32.76
N ALA A 144 -6.48 -2.50 -32.82
CA ALA A 144 -6.69 -1.07 -32.89
C ALA A 144 -7.02 -0.53 -31.49
N ILE A 145 -6.33 0.53 -31.11
CA ILE A 145 -6.59 1.32 -29.91
C ILE A 145 -7.17 2.64 -30.38
N LEU A 146 -8.43 2.89 -30.05
CA LEU A 146 -9.15 4.11 -30.39
C LEU A 146 -9.29 4.98 -29.15
N ILE A 147 -8.78 6.21 -29.22
CA ILE A 147 -8.92 7.22 -28.17
C ILE A 147 -9.88 8.30 -28.65
N ASN A 148 -10.91 8.60 -27.85
CA ASN A 148 -11.93 9.61 -28.14
C ASN A 148 -12.35 10.34 -26.86
N VAL A 149 -11.86 11.57 -26.69
CA VAL A 149 -12.27 12.44 -25.59
C VAL A 149 -13.60 13.10 -25.93
N THR A 150 -14.64 12.85 -25.13
CA THR A 150 -16.03 13.25 -25.42
C THR A 150 -16.55 14.41 -24.57
N GLU A 151 -15.77 14.85 -23.60
CA GLU A 151 -16.06 16.03 -22.75
C GLU A 151 -14.88 16.99 -22.70
N GLU A 152 -15.17 18.27 -22.43
CA GLU A 152 -14.15 19.30 -22.25
C GLU A 152 -13.46 19.08 -20.89
N LEU A 153 -12.13 19.02 -20.92
CA LEU A 153 -11.26 18.80 -19.76
C LEU A 153 -10.13 19.83 -19.78
N ASP A 154 -9.70 20.23 -18.59
CA ASP A 154 -8.49 21.06 -18.43
C ASP A 154 -7.29 20.16 -18.10
N GLY A 155 -6.09 20.62 -18.41
CA GLY A 155 -4.84 19.99 -18.00
C GLY A 155 -4.51 18.69 -18.73
N GLU A 156 -4.41 17.57 -18.01
CA GLU A 156 -3.78 16.34 -18.48
C GLU A 156 -4.55 15.09 -18.03
N VAL A 157 -4.70 14.13 -18.93
CA VAL A 157 -5.14 12.75 -18.61
C VAL A 157 -3.99 11.80 -18.90
N LEU A 158 -3.61 11.03 -17.88
CA LEU A 158 -2.55 10.03 -17.96
C LEU A 158 -3.12 8.63 -17.84
N GLY A 159 -2.70 7.76 -18.75
CA GLY A 159 -3.06 6.36 -18.70
C GLY A 159 -2.23 5.49 -19.62
N GLY A 160 -2.64 4.25 -19.75
CA GLY A 160 -1.96 3.29 -20.59
C GLY A 160 -2.89 2.27 -21.20
N VAL A 161 -2.33 1.46 -22.10
CA VAL A 161 -2.92 0.18 -22.50
C VAL A 161 -1.94 -0.90 -22.09
N ASN A 162 -2.38 -1.77 -21.18
CA ASN A 162 -1.61 -2.87 -20.64
C ASN A 162 -1.80 -4.11 -21.51
N PHE A 163 -0.73 -4.90 -21.65
CA PHE A 163 -0.67 -6.19 -22.32
C PHE A 163 -0.09 -7.17 -21.33
N SER A 164 -0.91 -8.09 -20.86
CA SER A 164 -0.64 -8.95 -19.73
C SER A 164 -0.59 -10.41 -20.19
N GLN A 165 0.48 -11.11 -19.82
CA GLN A 165 0.69 -12.54 -20.07
C GLN A 165 0.82 -13.25 -18.72
N THR A 166 -0.05 -14.21 -18.45
CA THR A 166 0.14 -15.17 -17.36
C THR A 166 1.28 -16.13 -17.71
N LEU A 167 2.32 -16.15 -16.87
CA LEU A 167 3.50 -17.00 -17.05
C LEU A 167 3.30 -18.36 -16.36
N SER A 168 2.80 -18.32 -15.13
CA SER A 168 2.51 -19.51 -14.33
C SER A 168 1.40 -19.23 -13.31
N GLU A 169 0.73 -20.29 -12.89
CA GLU A 169 -0.32 -20.27 -11.88
C GLU A 169 -0.09 -21.46 -10.94
N GLU A 170 0.12 -21.18 -9.67
CA GLU A 170 0.30 -22.17 -8.60
C GLU A 170 -0.94 -22.16 -7.71
N SER A 171 -1.82 -23.13 -7.93
CA SER A 171 -3.02 -23.29 -7.10
C SER A 171 -2.74 -24.14 -5.86
N HIS A 172 -3.24 -23.69 -4.72
CA HIS A 172 -3.07 -24.38 -3.43
C HIS A 172 -4.41 -24.54 -2.73
N GLU A 173 -4.83 -25.78 -2.45
CA GLU A 173 -6.16 -26.09 -1.86
C GLU A 173 -6.45 -25.33 -0.55
N ASP A 174 -5.42 -24.98 0.23
CA ASP A 174 -5.53 -24.31 1.53
C ASP A 174 -4.77 -22.95 1.59
N ALA A 175 -4.30 -22.40 0.46
CA ALA A 175 -3.55 -21.14 0.43
C ALA A 175 -3.98 -20.22 -0.72
N VAL A 176 -3.44 -19.01 -0.73
CA VAL A 176 -3.67 -18.04 -1.82
C VAL A 176 -2.96 -18.54 -3.07
N ASP A 177 -3.69 -18.63 -4.18
CA ASP A 177 -3.12 -18.97 -5.48
C ASP A 177 -2.11 -17.91 -5.92
N ILE A 178 -0.95 -18.34 -6.40
CA ILE A 178 0.12 -17.45 -6.86
C ILE A 178 0.09 -17.43 -8.37
N VAL A 179 -0.15 -16.25 -8.95
CA VAL A 179 -0.14 -16.05 -10.41
C VAL A 179 1.05 -15.16 -10.76
N HIS A 180 1.97 -15.68 -11.58
CA HIS A 180 3.06 -14.88 -12.13
C HIS A 180 2.62 -14.25 -13.45
N VAL A 181 2.76 -12.94 -13.55
CA VAL A 181 2.29 -12.16 -14.70
C VAL A 181 3.42 -11.28 -15.23
N TYR A 182 3.58 -11.27 -16.55
CA TYR A 182 4.35 -10.26 -17.24
C TYR A 182 3.41 -9.19 -17.79
N GLU A 183 3.77 -7.91 -17.60
CA GLU A 183 3.02 -6.79 -18.17
C GLU A 183 3.91 -5.86 -18.99
N LYS A 184 3.41 -5.47 -20.16
CA LYS A 184 3.92 -4.40 -20.99
C LYS A 184 2.85 -3.31 -21.09
N VAL A 185 3.24 -2.05 -20.91
CA VAL A 185 2.30 -0.92 -21.02
C VAL A 185 2.73 0.02 -22.15
N ILE A 186 1.77 0.44 -22.97
CA ILE A 186 1.90 1.58 -23.88
C ILE A 186 1.34 2.80 -23.16
N LEU A 187 2.18 3.82 -22.94
CA LEU A 187 1.81 5.00 -22.17
C LEU A 187 1.20 6.07 -23.06
N PHE A 188 0.09 6.67 -22.63
CA PHE A 188 -0.59 7.77 -23.29
C PHE A 188 -0.69 8.99 -22.37
N HIS A 189 -0.28 10.14 -22.91
CA HIS A 189 -0.38 11.44 -22.25
C HIS A 189 -1.24 12.37 -23.09
N LEU A 190 -2.49 12.55 -22.66
CA LEU A 190 -3.41 13.50 -23.28
C LEU A 190 -3.18 14.86 -22.64
N LYS A 191 -2.88 15.88 -23.46
CA LYS A 191 -2.63 17.24 -23.00
C LYS A 191 -3.67 18.20 -23.55
N MET A 192 -4.60 18.62 -22.70
CA MET A 192 -5.70 19.54 -23.01
C MET A 192 -5.28 20.99 -22.70
N ASP A 193 -6.26 21.85 -22.39
CA ASP A 193 -6.06 23.27 -22.16
C ASP A 193 -5.27 23.54 -20.86
N GLU A 194 -4.62 24.71 -20.79
CA GLU A 194 -3.84 25.10 -19.61
C GLU A 194 -4.74 25.32 -18.39
N ILE A 195 -4.25 24.90 -17.22
CA ILE A 195 -4.91 25.15 -15.95
C ILE A 195 -4.73 26.62 -15.53
N GLU A 196 -5.80 27.26 -15.04
CA GLU A 196 -5.76 28.68 -14.66
C GLU A 196 -4.94 28.93 -13.38
N ALA A 197 -4.96 28.00 -12.43
CA ALA A 197 -4.23 28.09 -11.17
C ALA A 197 -4.02 26.71 -10.55
N GLU A 198 -2.83 26.49 -9.99
CA GLU A 198 -2.51 25.31 -9.17
C GLU A 198 -3.31 25.32 -7.86
N LYS A 199 -3.77 24.16 -7.45
CA LYS A 199 -4.50 23.93 -6.22
C LYS A 199 -3.58 23.33 -5.17
N GLU A 200 -3.82 23.67 -3.91
CA GLU A 200 -3.07 23.09 -2.81
C GLU A 200 -3.31 21.58 -2.70
N GLN A 201 -2.24 20.84 -2.41
CA GLN A 201 -2.30 19.42 -2.11
C GLN A 201 -2.98 19.18 -0.75
N THR A 202 -3.70 18.07 -0.61
CA THR A 202 -4.33 17.70 0.66
C THR A 202 -3.73 16.42 1.20
N TYR A 203 -3.57 16.36 2.53
CA TYR A 203 -3.02 15.21 3.24
C TYR A 203 -4.12 14.60 4.09
N ASP A 204 -4.44 13.33 3.91
CA ASP A 204 -5.54 12.67 4.61
C ASP A 204 -5.28 11.16 4.80
N GLU A 205 -6.28 10.48 5.37
CA GLU A 205 -6.31 9.00 5.49
C GLU A 205 -5.06 8.41 6.18
N PHE A 206 -4.65 9.06 7.27
CA PHE A 206 -3.55 8.61 8.11
C PHE A 206 -3.88 7.29 8.80
N GLU A 207 -3.07 6.25 8.58
CA GLU A 207 -3.23 4.90 9.11
C GLU A 207 -1.90 4.34 9.64
N PHE A 208 -1.83 3.95 10.91
CA PHE A 208 -0.71 3.17 11.41
C PHE A 208 -0.82 1.74 10.90
N VAL A 209 0.21 1.26 10.20
CA VAL A 209 0.22 -0.09 9.61
C VAL A 209 1.38 -0.88 10.20
N SER A 210 1.07 -2.09 10.65
CA SER A 210 2.05 -3.07 11.11
C SER A 210 2.63 -3.85 9.92
N SER A 211 3.95 -3.82 9.77
CA SER A 211 4.70 -4.81 8.99
C SER A 211 5.45 -5.75 9.93
N GLN A 212 5.93 -6.89 9.42
CA GLN A 212 6.57 -7.95 10.23
C GLN A 212 7.70 -7.44 11.15
N ASP A 213 8.33 -6.31 10.82
CA ASP A 213 9.49 -5.79 11.55
C ASP A 213 9.32 -4.37 12.12
N ALA A 214 8.24 -3.63 11.80
CA ALA A 214 8.03 -2.27 12.27
C ALA A 214 6.57 -1.80 12.09
N ILE A 215 6.17 -0.77 12.86
CA ILE A 215 4.98 0.02 12.54
C ILE A 215 5.42 1.25 11.75
N ARG A 216 4.67 1.59 10.71
CA ARG A 216 4.81 2.81 9.92
C ARG A 216 3.50 3.59 9.91
N LEU A 217 3.56 4.87 9.57
CA LEU A 217 2.37 5.68 9.32
C LEU A 217 2.17 5.80 7.81
N ASP A 218 1.15 5.15 7.31
CA ASP A 218 0.65 5.35 5.95
C ASP A 218 -0.25 6.60 5.93
N TYR A 219 -0.26 7.34 4.82
CA TYR A 219 -1.13 8.49 4.58
C TYR A 219 -1.31 8.71 3.07
N TYR A 220 -2.31 9.49 2.68
CA TYR A 220 -2.51 9.86 1.29
C TYR A 220 -2.20 11.34 1.06
N ILE A 221 -1.58 11.63 -0.09
CA ILE A 221 -1.51 12.96 -0.69
C ILE A 221 -2.46 13.00 -1.87
N ALA A 222 -3.41 13.92 -1.87
CA ALA A 222 -4.29 14.18 -2.99
C ALA A 222 -3.73 15.30 -3.86
N ASN A 223 -3.51 15.01 -5.15
CA ASN A 223 -3.27 16.00 -6.18
C ASN A 223 -4.61 16.50 -6.71
N ASN A 224 -5.01 17.69 -6.29
CA ASN A 224 -6.29 18.31 -6.67
C ASN A 224 -6.21 19.01 -8.04
N ASP A 225 -5.02 19.03 -8.64
CA ASP A 225 -4.81 19.60 -9.97
C ASP A 225 -5.03 18.55 -11.06
N PRO A 226 -5.65 18.96 -12.18
CA PRO A 226 -5.74 18.13 -13.36
C PRO A 226 -4.44 18.18 -14.16
N ALA A 227 -3.29 18.23 -13.51
CA ALA A 227 -1.98 18.20 -14.15
C ALA A 227 -1.00 17.40 -13.28
N VAL A 228 0.08 16.92 -13.89
CA VAL A 228 1.17 16.30 -13.12
C VAL A 228 1.82 17.36 -12.24
N THR A 229 1.84 17.10 -10.94
CA THR A 229 2.54 17.94 -9.95
C THR A 229 3.56 17.10 -9.19
N PHE A 230 4.29 17.70 -8.27
CA PHE A 230 5.19 17.00 -7.35
C PHE A 230 4.76 17.26 -5.92
N ALA A 231 4.93 16.28 -5.04
CA ALA A 231 4.66 16.47 -3.61
C ALA A 231 5.41 17.70 -3.07
N GLU A 232 4.74 18.50 -2.25
CA GLU A 232 5.33 19.67 -1.60
C GLU A 232 6.64 19.27 -0.87
N SER A 233 7.75 19.91 -1.23
CA SER A 233 9.06 19.63 -0.63
C SER A 233 9.26 20.40 0.67
N GLY A 234 9.93 19.77 1.64
CA GLY A 234 10.09 20.39 2.95
C GLY A 234 10.34 19.39 4.07
N SER A 235 10.50 19.91 5.28
CA SER A 235 10.65 19.07 6.48
C SER A 235 9.28 18.68 7.03
N TYR A 236 9.13 17.42 7.46
CA TYR A 236 7.90 16.93 8.09
C TYR A 236 8.15 16.46 9.52
N LYS A 237 7.11 16.55 10.35
CA LYS A 237 7.05 15.98 11.69
C LYS A 237 5.69 15.38 11.96
N VAL A 238 5.65 14.26 12.66
CA VAL A 238 4.44 13.67 13.24
C VAL A 238 4.54 13.78 14.76
N ILE A 239 3.56 14.45 15.37
CA ILE A 239 3.48 14.67 16.80
C ILE A 239 2.32 13.85 17.37
N ASN A 240 2.59 13.09 18.44
CA ASN A 240 1.58 12.32 19.15
C ASN A 240 0.74 13.21 20.12
N PRO A 241 -0.34 12.67 20.72
CA PRO A 241 -1.18 13.42 21.66
C PRO A 241 -0.46 13.99 22.89
N ASN A 242 0.70 13.44 23.28
CA ASN A 242 1.52 13.95 24.39
C ASN A 242 2.47 15.08 23.99
N GLY A 243 2.60 15.36 22.70
CA GLY A 243 3.53 16.36 22.17
C GLY A 243 4.90 15.80 21.79
N ASP A 244 5.08 14.48 21.81
CA ASP A 244 6.32 13.84 21.39
C ASP A 244 6.36 13.67 19.86
N ILE A 245 7.54 13.88 19.27
CA ILE A 245 7.78 13.63 17.85
C ILE A 245 7.98 12.11 17.67
N ILE A 246 7.11 11.49 16.87
CA ILE A 246 7.14 10.04 16.61
C ILE A 246 7.63 9.69 15.20
N SER A 247 7.76 10.70 14.33
CA SER A 247 8.37 10.57 13.01
C SER A 247 8.82 11.96 12.55
N GLU A 248 9.98 12.04 11.91
CA GLU A 248 10.48 13.27 11.30
C GLU A 248 11.40 12.96 10.11
N GLY A 249 11.48 13.88 9.17
CA GLY A 249 12.34 13.76 8.00
C GLY A 249 12.13 14.89 7.01
N GLU A 250 12.58 14.67 5.77
CA GLU A 250 12.46 15.63 4.68
C GLU A 250 11.85 14.94 3.44
N ILE A 251 10.99 15.67 2.75
CA ILE A 251 10.51 15.33 1.41
C ILE A 251 11.36 16.13 0.43
N GLU A 252 12.17 15.42 -0.37
CA GLU A 252 13.06 16.04 -1.35
C GLU A 252 12.26 16.65 -2.51
N GLU A 253 12.79 17.74 -3.07
CA GLU A 253 12.19 18.42 -4.21
C GLU A 253 12.06 17.49 -5.42
N SER A 254 10.87 17.49 -6.04
CA SER A 254 10.56 16.67 -7.21
C SER A 254 10.78 15.15 -7.03
N SER A 255 10.81 14.67 -5.78
CA SER A 255 11.07 13.25 -5.49
C SER A 255 9.84 12.35 -5.73
N ILE A 256 8.64 12.90 -5.56
CA ILE A 256 7.38 12.16 -5.65
C ILE A 256 6.49 12.88 -6.67
N ALA A 257 6.38 12.31 -7.87
CA ALA A 257 5.46 12.80 -8.89
C ALA A 257 4.02 12.39 -8.53
N LEU A 258 3.08 13.32 -8.66
CA LEU A 258 1.66 13.10 -8.42
C LEU A 258 0.88 13.17 -9.74
N THR A 259 0.13 12.13 -10.02
CA THR A 259 -0.70 12.00 -11.23
C THR A 259 -1.95 12.88 -11.11
N PRO A 260 -2.47 13.42 -12.23
CA PRO A 260 -3.62 14.34 -12.23
C PRO A 260 -4.84 13.79 -11.50
N MET A 261 -5.43 14.56 -10.59
CA MET A 261 -6.68 14.19 -9.90
C MET A 261 -6.63 12.83 -9.19
N THR A 262 -5.52 12.48 -8.52
CA THR A 262 -5.38 11.21 -7.80
C THR A 262 -4.96 11.39 -6.35
N LYS A 263 -5.19 10.35 -5.53
CA LYS A 263 -4.56 10.14 -4.23
C LYS A 263 -3.36 9.20 -4.36
N THR A 264 -2.25 9.59 -3.77
CA THR A 264 -1.00 8.81 -3.72
C THR A 264 -0.75 8.35 -2.29
N LYS A 265 -0.70 7.04 -2.08
CA LYS A 265 -0.36 6.46 -0.77
C LYS A 265 1.14 6.56 -0.52
N LEU A 266 1.50 7.19 0.59
CA LEU A 266 2.87 7.29 1.09
C LEU A 266 2.97 6.66 2.47
N ASN A 267 4.20 6.42 2.91
CA ASN A 267 4.47 5.90 4.24
C ASN A 267 5.65 6.60 4.89
N LEU A 268 5.57 6.77 6.20
CA LEU A 268 6.60 7.37 7.04
C LEU A 268 7.06 6.33 8.07
N PRO A 269 8.37 6.08 8.21
CA PRO A 269 8.87 5.27 9.31
C PRO A 269 8.65 5.97 10.65
N LEU A 270 8.39 5.20 11.70
CA LEU A 270 8.36 5.73 13.06
C LEU A 270 9.75 5.65 13.70
N VAL A 271 10.02 6.53 14.67
CA VAL A 271 11.21 6.43 15.51
C VAL A 271 11.16 5.17 16.39
N SER A 272 12.32 4.62 16.76
CA SER A 272 12.43 3.29 17.38
C SER A 272 11.72 3.12 18.73
N ASP A 273 11.39 4.22 19.41
CA ASP A 273 10.74 4.31 20.71
C ASP A 273 9.44 5.15 20.65
N ALA A 274 8.84 5.27 19.45
CA ALA A 274 7.58 5.97 19.26
C ALA A 274 6.50 5.40 20.20
N GLU A 275 5.86 6.27 20.97
CA GLU A 275 4.68 5.93 21.78
C GLU A 275 3.41 6.23 20.99
N LEU A 276 2.65 5.18 20.67
CA LEU A 276 1.32 5.31 20.06
C LEU A 276 0.27 5.41 21.16
N MET A 277 -0.59 6.41 21.05
CA MET A 277 -1.58 6.78 22.05
C MET A 277 -2.91 7.15 21.40
N PHE A 278 -4.01 6.90 22.10
CA PHE A 278 -5.31 7.39 21.65
C PHE A 278 -5.34 8.93 21.74
N GLY A 279 -6.05 9.55 20.82
CA GLY A 279 -6.20 11.01 20.75
C GLY A 279 -5.72 11.61 19.43
N GLU A 280 -5.59 12.93 19.45
CA GLU A 280 -5.27 13.75 18.27
C GLU A 280 -3.76 13.82 18.04
N TYR A 281 -3.35 13.41 16.84
CA TYR A 281 -2.01 13.56 16.29
C TYR A 281 -1.96 14.77 15.34
N GLN A 282 -0.74 15.23 15.06
CA GLN A 282 -0.49 16.30 14.12
C GLN A 282 0.59 15.87 13.13
N PHE A 283 0.27 15.95 11.84
CA PHE A 283 1.26 15.95 10.76
C PHE A 283 1.55 17.40 10.40
N ILE A 284 2.81 17.80 10.52
CA ILE A 284 3.27 19.17 10.24
C ILE A 284 4.25 19.09 9.08
N LEU A 285 3.90 19.71 7.95
CA LEU A 285 4.80 19.91 6.82
C LEU A 285 5.25 21.38 6.80
N THR A 286 6.55 21.61 6.72
CA THR A 286 7.13 22.95 6.64
C THR A 286 7.72 23.18 5.25
N VAL A 287 7.03 24.01 4.46
CA VAL A 287 7.40 24.39 3.09
C VAL A 287 7.80 25.86 3.09
N ASP A 288 9.02 26.19 2.67
CA ASP A 288 9.53 27.58 2.65
C ASP A 288 9.32 28.36 3.95
N GLY A 289 9.45 27.67 5.09
CA GLY A 289 9.27 28.25 6.42
C GLY A 289 7.81 28.50 6.83
N LYS A 290 6.83 28.05 6.05
CA LYS A 290 5.41 28.03 6.41
C LYS A 290 4.98 26.63 6.82
N GLU A 291 4.30 26.52 7.95
CA GLU A 291 3.78 25.25 8.47
C GLU A 291 2.36 24.99 7.95
N LYS A 292 2.15 23.78 7.44
CA LYS A 292 0.86 23.19 7.11
C LYS A 292 0.61 22.07 8.10
N VAL A 293 -0.45 22.22 8.90
CA VAL A 293 -0.76 21.30 9.99
C VAL A 293 -2.03 20.54 9.65
N THR A 294 -1.90 19.22 9.52
CA THR A 294 -3.02 18.30 9.38
C THR A 294 -3.20 17.52 10.67
N LYS A 295 -4.43 17.47 11.16
CA LYS A 295 -4.78 16.76 12.40
C LYS A 295 -5.54 15.49 12.08
N PHE A 296 -5.22 14.42 12.77
CA PHE A 296 -5.89 13.12 12.65
C PHE A 296 -6.01 12.48 14.03
N ASN A 297 -6.99 11.62 14.25
CA ASN A 297 -7.30 11.10 15.58
C ASN A 297 -7.40 9.58 15.56
N TYR A 298 -6.89 8.95 16.61
CA TYR A 298 -7.06 7.52 16.85
C TYR A 298 -7.88 7.24 18.10
N THR A 299 -8.78 6.28 17.98
CA THR A 299 -9.50 5.67 19.10
C THR A 299 -8.63 4.63 19.80
N LYS A 300 -9.09 4.18 20.97
CA LYS A 300 -8.41 3.14 21.72
C LYS A 300 -8.50 1.79 20.98
N GLU A 301 -9.67 1.50 20.44
CA GLU A 301 -10.00 0.26 19.74
C GLU A 301 -9.13 0.07 18.49
N GLU A 302 -8.91 1.13 17.70
CA GLU A 302 -8.04 1.11 16.52
C GLU A 302 -6.59 0.77 16.87
N LEU A 303 -6.06 1.34 17.96
CA LEU A 303 -4.68 1.07 18.39
C LEU A 303 -4.52 -0.32 19.03
N GLU A 304 -5.53 -0.81 19.76
CA GLU A 304 -5.51 -2.17 20.32
C GLU A 304 -5.45 -3.23 19.21
N GLY A 305 -6.20 -3.04 18.11
CA GLY A 305 -6.16 -3.92 16.94
C GLY A 305 -4.78 -4.05 16.29
N LEU A 306 -3.96 -2.98 16.33
CA LEU A 306 -2.58 -3.01 15.82
C LEU A 306 -1.62 -3.83 16.69
N ILE A 307 -1.85 -3.88 18.01
CA ILE A 307 -1.03 -4.68 18.93
C ILE A 307 -1.26 -6.18 18.70
N GLU A 308 -2.50 -6.58 18.46
CA GLU A 308 -2.85 -7.98 18.22
C GLU A 308 -2.20 -8.52 16.93
N GLN A 309 -2.05 -7.68 15.91
CA GLN A 309 -1.41 -8.03 14.64
C GLN A 309 0.12 -8.08 14.70
N THR A 310 0.75 -7.35 15.63
CA THR A 310 2.23 -7.23 15.76
C THR A 310 2.87 -8.31 16.65
N GLY A 311 2.09 -9.21 17.26
CA GLY A 311 2.61 -10.28 18.11
C GLY A 311 3.42 -9.81 19.34
N GLY A 312 3.34 -8.52 19.69
CA GLY A 312 4.01 -7.92 20.85
C GLY A 312 5.54 -7.75 20.76
N SER A 313 6.16 -7.87 19.58
CA SER A 313 7.64 -7.77 19.43
C SER A 313 8.17 -6.37 19.11
N ASN A 314 7.31 -5.40 18.82
CA ASN A 314 7.77 -4.05 18.49
C ASN A 314 8.04 -3.23 19.77
N LYS A 315 9.15 -2.45 19.76
CA LYS A 315 9.55 -1.49 20.82
C LYS A 315 8.54 -0.34 21.06
N ILE A 316 7.39 -0.40 20.41
CA ILE A 316 6.37 0.63 20.40
C ILE A 316 5.49 0.43 21.63
N ILE A 317 5.54 1.41 22.52
CA ILE A 317 4.77 1.38 23.76
C ILE A 317 3.41 1.97 23.43
N VAL A 318 2.37 1.14 23.42
CA VAL A 318 0.99 1.65 23.38
C VAL A 318 0.62 2.10 24.77
N ASN A 319 0.76 3.40 25.01
CA ASN A 319 0.44 4.00 26.29
C ASN A 319 -1.05 4.35 26.30
N GLN A 320 -1.84 3.50 26.96
CA GLN A 320 -3.22 3.82 27.30
C GLN A 320 -3.17 4.90 28.38
N GLY A 321 -3.04 6.16 27.96
CA GLY A 321 -2.90 7.34 28.80
C GLY A 321 -3.50 7.15 30.19
N SER A 322 -2.63 7.15 31.21
CA SER A 322 -3.08 7.05 32.59
C SER A 322 -4.02 8.22 32.89
N ASN A 323 -5.22 7.91 33.36
CA ASN A 323 -6.15 8.90 33.91
C ASN A 323 -5.61 9.46 35.23
N ILE A 324 -4.48 10.19 35.19
CA ILE A 324 -3.81 10.79 36.35
C ILE A 324 -4.78 11.68 37.14
N TRP A 325 -5.76 12.28 36.46
CA TRP A 325 -6.87 13.01 37.08
C TRP A 325 -7.75 12.13 37.98
N VAL A 326 -8.04 10.89 37.59
CA VAL A 326 -8.84 9.94 38.39
C VAL A 326 -8.05 9.47 39.62
N ILE A 327 -6.74 9.24 39.48
CA ILE A 327 -5.85 8.91 40.62
C ILE A 327 -5.78 10.09 41.60
N GLY A 328 -5.63 11.31 41.10
CA GLY A 328 -5.68 12.53 41.90
C GLY A 328 -7.00 12.68 42.66
N LEU A 329 -8.12 12.41 42.00
CA LEU A 329 -9.46 12.52 42.59
C LEU A 329 -9.71 11.43 43.66
N LEU A 330 -9.21 10.21 43.46
CA LEU A 330 -9.25 9.12 44.45
C LEU A 330 -8.40 9.43 45.69
N LEU A 331 -7.23 10.05 45.53
CA LEU A 331 -6.39 10.47 46.66
C LEU A 331 -7.07 11.56 47.50
N VAL A 332 -7.73 12.53 46.86
CA VAL A 332 -8.51 13.56 47.55
C VAL A 332 -9.68 12.96 48.32
N PHE A 333 -10.45 12.05 47.71
CA PHE A 333 -11.54 11.34 48.39
C PHE A 333 -11.05 10.50 49.57
N SER A 334 -9.92 9.81 49.43
CA SER A 334 -9.32 9.01 50.49
C SER A 334 -8.86 9.88 51.67
N ALA A 335 -8.23 11.03 51.39
CA ALA A 335 -7.84 11.99 52.43
C ALA A 335 -9.06 12.56 53.17
N LEU A 336 -10.13 12.92 52.45
CA LEU A 336 -11.39 13.40 53.05
C LEU A 336 -12.05 12.34 53.95
N LEU A 337 -12.04 11.07 53.54
CA LEU A 337 -12.56 9.96 54.33
C LEU A 337 -11.75 9.76 55.63
N ILE A 338 -10.42 9.84 55.56
CA ILE A 338 -9.55 9.75 56.74
C ILE A 338 -9.83 10.90 57.70
N ILE A 339 -9.88 12.13 57.20
CA ILE A 339 -10.16 13.33 58.03
C ILE A 339 -11.54 13.20 58.70
N THR A 340 -12.56 12.81 57.95
CA THR A 340 -13.92 12.64 58.47
C THR A 340 -13.98 11.55 59.54
N SER A 341 -13.27 10.44 59.33
CA SER A 341 -13.17 9.33 60.28
C SER A 341 -12.47 9.76 61.58
N VAL A 342 -11.39 10.54 61.48
CA VAL A 342 -10.70 11.10 62.64
C VAL A 342 -11.60 12.07 63.40
N ILE A 343 -12.33 12.95 62.72
CA ILE A 343 -13.29 13.88 63.36
C ILE A 343 -14.40 13.11 64.08
N LEU A 344 -14.97 12.09 63.43
CA LEU A 344 -16.00 11.24 64.03
C LEU A 344 -15.48 10.45 65.23
N TYR A 345 -14.27 9.90 65.15
CA TYR A 345 -13.62 9.21 66.27
C TYR A 345 -13.35 10.16 67.44
N LEU A 346 -12.86 11.38 67.18
CA LEU A 346 -12.63 12.39 68.21
C LEU A 346 -13.94 12.86 68.84
N LYS A 347 -15.01 13.05 68.05
CA LYS A 347 -16.35 13.35 68.58
C LYS A 347 -16.85 12.20 69.45
N TYR A 348 -16.81 10.97 68.96
CA TYR A 348 -17.24 9.78 69.70
C TYR A 348 -16.47 9.59 71.02
N LYS A 349 -15.14 9.79 70.99
CA LYS A 349 -14.31 9.76 72.20
C LYS A 349 -14.69 10.85 73.20
N LYS A 350 -15.03 12.06 72.73
CA LYS A 350 -15.47 13.16 73.58
C LYS A 350 -16.83 12.85 74.23
N THR A 351 -17.81 12.34 73.48
CA THR A 351 -19.12 11.95 74.03
C THR A 351 -19.05 10.83 75.07
N ARG A 352 -18.02 9.97 75.01
CA ARG A 352 -17.79 8.88 75.97
C ARG A 352 -17.03 9.30 77.23
N ILE A 353 -16.31 10.41 77.19
CA ILE A 353 -15.63 11.00 78.36
C ILE A 353 -16.60 11.88 79.16
N ASP A 354 -17.63 12.43 78.49
CA ASP A 354 -18.67 13.28 79.09
C ASP A 354 -19.94 12.48 79.53
N SER A 355 -19.91 11.14 79.49
CA SER A 355 -20.93 10.23 80.08
C SER A 355 -20.35 9.45 81.25
#